data_AF-A0A7W0A4K1-F1
#
_entry.id   AF-A0A7W0A4K1-F1
#
_cell.length_a   1.000
_cell.length_b   1.000
_cell.length_c   1.000
_cell.angle_alpha   90.00
_cell.angle_beta   90.00
_cell.angle_gamma   90.00
#
_symmetry.space_group_name_H-M   'P 1'
#
loop_
_entity.id
_entity.type
_entity.pdbx_description
1 polymer ?
#
loop_
_entity_poly.entity_id
_entity_poly.type
_entity_poly.pdbx_seq_one_letter_code
_entity_poly.pdbx_strand_id
1 'polypeptide(L)'
;MGAQPGMEPVREILSGNRGGIDNSLTWPQVGFKNGYEAGVVNVTYVLERHDGRVFFVSAGFNHPSGIVQESSARFSLAPVFACLATLREHSDCGS
;
A
#
# COMPACT_ATOMS: atom_id res chain seq x y z
N MET A 1 -9.63 -6.65 6.00
CA MET A 1 -8.60 -6.89 7.07
C MET A 1 -9.28 -6.92 8.42
N GLY A 2 -9.03 -7.89 9.33
CA GLY A 2 -9.67 -7.88 10.65
C GLY A 2 -11.22 -7.76 10.59
N ALA A 3 -11.84 -8.50 9.66
CA ALA A 3 -13.27 -8.39 9.37
C ALA A 3 -14.15 -9.32 10.23
N GLN A 4 -13.53 -10.09 11.11
CA GLN A 4 -14.23 -10.97 12.03
C GLN A 4 -14.71 -10.16 13.25
N PRO A 5 -15.91 -10.43 13.77
CA PRO A 5 -16.38 -9.81 15.01
C PRO A 5 -15.35 -9.96 16.13
N GLY A 6 -15.07 -8.87 16.85
CA GLY A 6 -14.08 -8.85 17.94
C GLY A 6 -12.64 -8.55 17.51
N MET A 7 -12.38 -8.34 16.21
CA MET A 7 -11.06 -7.95 15.69
C MET A 7 -10.92 -6.44 15.43
N GLU A 8 -11.88 -5.63 15.87
CA GLU A 8 -11.88 -4.18 15.69
C GLU A 8 -10.59 -3.52 16.24
N PRO A 9 -10.08 -3.88 17.44
CA PRO A 9 -8.83 -3.31 17.93
C PRO A 9 -7.61 -3.68 17.06
N VAL A 10 -7.57 -4.90 16.52
CA VAL A 10 -6.49 -5.33 15.63
C VAL A 10 -6.54 -4.56 14.31
N ARG A 11 -7.75 -4.36 13.77
CA ARG A 11 -7.94 -3.54 12.56
C ARG A 11 -7.47 -2.11 12.78
N GLU A 12 -7.78 -1.51 13.93
CA GLU A 12 -7.32 -0.16 14.30
C GLU A 12 -5.79 -0.08 14.33
N ILE A 13 -5.12 -1.00 15.03
CA ILE A 13 -3.65 -1.05 15.11
C ILE A 13 -3.02 -1.18 13.72
N LEU A 14 -3.56 -2.06 12.87
CA LEU A 14 -3.01 -2.31 11.54
C LEU A 14 -3.27 -1.18 10.54
N SER A 15 -4.23 -0.30 10.81
CA SER A 15 -4.63 0.80 9.90
C SER A 15 -4.21 2.19 10.37
N GLY A 16 -3.63 2.31 11.58
CA GLY A 16 -3.18 3.59 12.12
C GLY A 16 -2.08 4.27 11.29
N ASN A 17 -1.24 3.49 10.60
CA ASN A 17 -0.31 4.01 9.59
C ASN A 17 -0.81 3.63 8.20
N ARG A 18 -1.06 4.63 7.35
CA ARG A 18 -1.61 4.47 6.00
C ARG A 18 -0.55 4.55 4.88
N GLY A 19 0.73 4.70 5.23
CA GLY A 19 1.84 4.75 4.26
C GLY A 19 1.81 5.93 3.28
N GLY A 20 0.99 6.96 3.54
CA GLY A 20 0.79 8.13 2.66
C GLY A 20 -0.44 8.03 1.74
N ILE A 21 -1.33 7.06 1.94
CA ILE A 21 -2.61 6.97 1.22
C ILE A 21 -3.71 7.73 1.97
N ASP A 22 -3.99 8.96 1.53
CA ASP A 22 -4.92 9.87 2.23
C ASP A 22 -6.36 9.83 1.70
N ASN A 23 -6.58 9.32 0.49
CA ASN A 23 -7.91 9.25 -0.12
C ASN A 23 -8.79 8.17 0.55
N SER A 24 -9.49 8.54 1.62
CA SER A 24 -10.39 7.67 2.37
C SER A 24 -11.70 7.34 1.63
N LEU A 25 -12.08 8.13 0.63
CA LEU A 25 -13.24 7.85 -0.21
C LEU A 25 -12.99 6.64 -1.11
N THR A 26 -11.78 6.54 -1.69
CA THR A 26 -11.40 5.38 -2.49
C THR A 26 -10.92 4.23 -1.61
N TRP A 27 -10.13 4.54 -0.57
CA TRP A 27 -9.48 3.57 0.30
C TRP A 27 -9.91 3.74 1.76
N PRO A 28 -11.13 3.31 2.13
CA PRO A 28 -11.61 3.42 3.51
C PRO A 28 -10.67 2.73 4.50
N GLN A 29 -10.06 1.60 4.12
CA GLN A 29 -9.12 0.86 4.96
C GLN A 29 -7.80 0.66 4.24
N VAL A 30 -6.72 1.04 4.91
CA VAL A 30 -5.34 0.86 4.44
C VAL A 30 -4.54 0.33 5.61
N GLY A 31 -3.88 -0.81 5.42
CA GLY A 31 -2.79 -1.22 6.31
C GLY A 31 -1.46 -1.10 5.59
N PHE A 32 -0.44 -0.67 6.32
CA PHE A 32 0.88 -0.42 5.76
C PHE A 32 1.99 -0.88 6.70
N LYS A 33 3.04 -1.46 6.10
CA LYS A 33 4.30 -1.72 6.77
C LYS A 33 5.45 -1.43 5.82
N ASN A 34 6.48 -0.77 6.34
CA ASN A 34 7.77 -0.65 5.69
C ASN A 34 8.89 -1.31 6.50
N GLY A 35 10.02 -1.55 5.84
CA GLY A 35 11.31 -1.80 6.44
C GLY A 35 12.39 -1.07 5.64
N TYR A 36 13.44 -0.67 6.32
CA TYR A 36 14.52 0.14 5.77
C TYR A 36 15.85 -0.28 6.39
N GLU A 37 16.84 -0.47 5.52
CA GLU A 37 18.25 -0.62 5.85
C GLU A 37 19.07 0.12 4.78
N ALA A 38 20.35 0.41 5.05
CA ALA A 38 21.23 1.00 4.04
C ALA A 38 21.25 0.14 2.77
N GLY A 39 20.78 0.72 1.67
CA GLY A 39 20.72 0.05 0.36
C GLY A 39 19.46 -0.79 0.11
N VAL A 40 18.52 -0.91 1.05
CA VAL A 40 17.26 -1.65 0.86
C VAL A 40 16.06 -0.93 1.49
N VAL A 41 14.98 -0.82 0.72
CA VAL A 41 13.65 -0.44 1.21
C VAL A 41 12.65 -1.52 0.82
N ASN A 42 11.80 -1.93 1.76
CA ASN A 42 10.62 -2.72 1.46
C ASN A 42 9.36 -1.99 1.93
N VAL A 43 8.31 -2.03 1.14
CA VAL A 43 7.01 -1.46 1.47
C VAL A 43 5.90 -2.45 1.10
N THR A 44 4.93 -2.59 1.99
CA THR A 44 3.79 -3.48 1.81
C THR A 44 2.51 -2.80 2.24
N TYR A 45 1.50 -2.89 1.40
CA TYR A 45 0.17 -2.33 1.60
C TYR A 45 -0.88 -3.42 1.47
N VAL A 46 -1.93 -3.29 2.27
CA VAL A 46 -3.22 -3.93 2.04
C VAL A 46 -4.24 -2.81 1.91
N LEU A 47 -4.94 -2.77 0.77
CA LEU A 47 -5.88 -1.72 0.41
C LEU A 47 -7.27 -2.33 0.26
N GLU A 48 -8.23 -1.88 1.06
CA GLU A 48 -9.65 -2.20 0.88
C GLU A 48 -10.29 -1.01 0.17
N ARG A 49 -10.73 -1.21 -1.07
CA ARG A 49 -11.43 -0.19 -1.86
C ARG A 49 -12.88 -0.07 -1.39
N HIS A 50 -13.50 1.08 -1.61
CA HIS A 50 -14.91 1.32 -1.23
C HIS A 50 -15.93 0.33 -1.81
N ASP A 51 -15.58 -0.40 -2.87
CA ASP A 51 -16.41 -1.46 -3.47
C ASP A 51 -16.17 -2.86 -2.86
N GLY A 52 -15.40 -2.93 -1.76
CA GLY A 52 -15.09 -4.15 -1.04
C GLY A 52 -13.94 -4.97 -1.62
N ARG A 53 -13.33 -4.55 -2.75
CA ARG A 53 -12.17 -5.25 -3.31
C ARG A 53 -10.93 -5.02 -2.44
N VAL A 54 -10.13 -6.07 -2.29
CA VAL A 54 -8.88 -6.04 -1.53
C VAL A 54 -7.69 -6.19 -2.47
N PHE A 55 -6.70 -5.32 -2.33
CA PHE A 55 -5.45 -5.36 -3.09
C PHE A 55 -4.26 -5.45 -2.14
N PHE A 56 -3.26 -6.21 -2.55
CA PHE A 56 -1.97 -6.31 -1.87
C PHE A 56 -0.90 -5.75 -2.79
N VAL A 57 -0.15 -4.76 -2.31
CA VAL A 57 0.98 -4.18 -3.04
C VAL A 57 2.22 -4.38 -2.20
N SER A 58 3.21 -5.10 -2.72
CA SER A 58 4.51 -5.25 -2.07
C SER A 58 5.60 -4.89 -3.07
N ALA A 59 6.54 -4.06 -2.65
CA ALA A 59 7.66 -3.65 -3.47
C ALA A 59 8.95 -3.63 -2.64
N GLY A 60 10.03 -4.10 -3.26
CA GLY A 60 11.38 -4.05 -2.74
C GLY A 60 12.25 -3.22 -3.67
N PHE A 61 13.06 -2.35 -3.10
CA PHE A 61 13.99 -1.48 -3.81
C PHE A 61 15.37 -1.72 -3.23
N ASN A 62 16.34 -2.00 -4.09
CA ASN A 62 17.70 -2.29 -3.69
C ASN A 62 18.69 -1.41 -4.47
N HIS A 63 19.70 -0.89 -3.77
CA HIS A 63 20.81 -0.17 -4.36
C HIS A 63 22.10 -0.51 -3.58
N PRO A 64 22.80 -1.59 -3.94
CA PRO A 64 23.88 -2.16 -3.12
C PRO A 64 25.06 -1.22 -2.83
N SER A 65 25.28 -0.23 -3.70
CA SER A 65 26.39 0.73 -3.61
C SER A 65 25.99 2.09 -3.04
N GLY A 66 24.80 2.23 -2.44
CA GLY A 66 24.34 3.51 -1.91
C GLY A 66 23.03 3.42 -1.14
N ILE A 67 22.35 4.55 -0.98
CA ILE A 67 21.13 4.65 -0.17
C ILE A 67 19.91 4.66 -1.08
N VAL A 68 18.93 3.81 -0.77
CA VAL A 68 17.58 3.93 -1.33
C VAL A 68 16.80 4.90 -0.47
N GLN A 69 16.38 6.03 -1.04
CA GLN A 69 15.56 6.99 -0.32
C GLN A 69 14.11 6.48 -0.23
N GLU A 70 13.62 6.26 0.99
CA GLU A 70 12.28 5.68 1.22
C GLU A 70 11.14 6.48 0.56
N SER A 71 11.20 7.82 0.61
CA SER A 71 10.20 8.69 -0.02
C SER A 71 10.13 8.50 -1.53
N SER A 72 11.28 8.41 -2.19
CA SER A 72 11.38 8.19 -3.64
C SER A 72 10.88 6.79 -4.01
N ALA A 73 11.26 5.77 -3.23
CA ALA A 73 10.75 4.41 -3.40
C ALA A 73 9.21 4.36 -3.29
N ARG A 74 8.63 4.98 -2.26
CA ARG A 74 7.17 5.08 -2.10
C ARG A 74 6.49 5.86 -3.23
N PHE A 75 7.07 7.00 -3.64
CA PHE A 75 6.51 7.82 -4.70
C PHE A 75 6.44 7.08 -6.04
N SER A 76 7.41 6.19 -6.32
CA SER A 76 7.41 5.38 -7.54
C SER A 76 6.20 4.42 -7.67
N LEU A 77 5.50 4.14 -6.57
CA LEU A 77 4.27 3.32 -6.57
C LEU A 77 3.00 4.11 -6.90
N ALA A 78 3.07 5.44 -7.05
CA ALA A 78 1.90 6.25 -7.36
C ALA A 78 1.10 5.77 -8.59
N PRO A 79 1.74 5.36 -9.72
CA PRO A 79 1.00 4.81 -10.87
C PRO A 79 0.26 3.51 -10.53
N VAL A 80 0.83 2.67 -9.67
CA VAL A 80 0.18 1.42 -9.22
C VAL A 80 -1.10 1.76 -8.45
N PHE A 81 -1.03 2.71 -7.49
CA PHE A 81 -2.20 3.11 -6.73
C PHE A 81 -3.27 3.80 -7.59
N ALA A 82 -2.86 4.59 -8.59
CA ALA A 82 -3.77 5.20 -9.55
C ALA A 82 -4.51 4.13 -10.37
N CYS A 83 -3.78 3.14 -10.90
CA CYS A 83 -4.36 1.98 -11.58
C CYS A 83 -5.36 1.24 -10.67
N LEU A 84 -4.97 0.88 -9.46
CA LEU A 84 -5.82 0.11 -8.55
C LEU A 84 -7.06 0.89 -8.11
N ALA A 85 -7.00 2.22 -8.07
CA ALA A 85 -8.15 3.05 -7.73
C ALA A 85 -9.28 2.93 -8.77
N THR A 86 -8.94 2.72 -10.04
CA THR A 86 -9.91 2.65 -11.14
C THR A 86 -10.09 1.26 -11.73
N LEU A 87 -9.23 0.30 -11.38
CA LEU A 87 -9.22 -1.05 -11.94
C LEU A 87 -10.61 -1.69 -11.87
N ARG A 88 -11.21 -1.99 -13.02
CA ARG A 88 -12.41 -2.81 -13.13
C ARG A 88 -12.00 -4.19 -13.65
N GLU A 89 -11.22 -4.21 -14.71
CA GLU A 89 -10.71 -5.40 -15.39
C GLU A 89 -9.17 -5.33 -15.53
N HIS A 90 -8.52 -6.48 -15.75
CA HIS A 90 -7.06 -6.57 -15.77
C HIS A 90 -6.39 -5.75 -16.89
N SER A 91 -7.12 -5.47 -17.97
CA SER A 91 -6.67 -4.66 -19.11
C SER A 91 -6.59 -3.16 -18.82
N ASP A 92 -7.21 -2.67 -17.74
CA ASP A 92 -7.33 -1.24 -17.48
C ASP A 92 -6.00 -0.57 -17.06
N CYS A 93 -4.96 -1.36 -16.77
CA CYS A 93 -3.68 -0.87 -16.26
C CYS A 93 -2.52 -1.03 -17.24
N GLY A 94 -2.80 -1.19 -18.54
CA GLY A 94 -1.79 -1.22 -19.59
C GLY A 94 -1.64 0.14 -20.30
N SER A 95 -0.59 0.87 -19.96
CA SER A 95 0.01 1.91 -20.82
C SER A 95 1.47 2.15 -20.44
#